data_AF-A0A369HF25-F1
#
_entry.id   AF-A0A369HF25-F1
#
_cell.length_a   1.000
_cell.length_b   1.000
_cell.length_c   1.000
_cell.angle_alpha   90.00
_cell.angle_beta   90.00
_cell.angle_gamma   90.00
#
_symmetry.space_group_name_H-M   'P 1'
#
loop_
_entity.id
_entity.type
_entity.pdbx_description
1 polymer ?
#
loop_
_entity_poly.entity_id
_entity_poly.type
_entity_poly.pdbx_seq_one_letter_code
_entity_poly.pdbx_strand_id
1 'polypeptide(L)'
;MTWTHGIVKATSNARETIDYGTNVVGGVSPGKGGCTHLGLPVFSTVKEAMDKTQPHASAVFVPAEFAARAIMESIEAEVPLVVSVAEHIPVHDLMRVHEMLRTQQKTRLVGPNCPGIIAPEQCRLGIMPFKQYQRGSVGIVSKSGTLSYEAVGATSAAGLGQSLVIAIGGDSMPGTSMVDALSVLFRDEETEGIIVIGEIGGNEELRAAELIGAYRRVTPKPKPIIALVAGQTAPRERTMGHAGARLTARDVTATDKADALRRAGAVVVAHPGVMGSKMKELLGK
;
A
#
# COMPACT_ATOMS: atom_id res chain seq x y z
N MET A 1 10.92 7.70 -10.79
CA MET A 1 11.31 7.70 -9.35
C MET A 1 11.91 9.04 -8.97
N THR A 2 11.59 9.62 -7.81
CA THR A 2 12.21 10.89 -7.35
C THR A 2 13.39 10.65 -6.40
N TRP A 3 14.51 11.35 -6.63
CA TRP A 3 15.81 11.17 -5.98
C TRP A 3 16.30 12.48 -5.35
N THR A 4 16.37 12.57 -4.01
CA THR A 4 17.16 13.60 -3.33
C THR A 4 17.81 13.01 -2.05
N HIS A 5 19.06 13.42 -1.78
CA HIS A 5 19.91 13.13 -0.60
C HIS A 5 19.61 11.85 0.21
N GLY A 6 20.02 10.71 -0.35
CA GLY A 6 19.90 9.36 0.23
C GLY A 6 20.30 8.28 -0.80
N ILE A 7 21.29 8.61 -1.64
CA ILE A 7 21.50 8.05 -2.99
C ILE A 7 21.59 6.51 -3.01
N VAL A 8 22.14 5.89 -1.96
CA VAL A 8 22.40 4.44 -1.94
C VAL A 8 21.11 3.63 -1.86
N LYS A 9 20.23 3.91 -0.89
CA LYS A 9 18.99 3.13 -0.69
C LYS A 9 18.03 3.30 -1.85
N ALA A 10 17.90 4.54 -2.32
CA ALA A 10 17.00 4.88 -3.41
C ALA A 10 17.47 4.19 -4.72
N THR A 11 18.76 4.30 -5.06
CA THR A 11 19.35 3.61 -6.22
C THR A 11 19.23 2.09 -6.14
N SER A 12 19.42 1.51 -4.95
CA SER A 12 19.27 0.07 -4.74
C SER A 12 17.84 -0.38 -5.05
N ASN A 13 16.83 0.32 -4.53
CA ASN A 13 15.43 -0.01 -4.80
C ASN A 13 15.07 0.17 -6.28
N ALA A 14 15.59 1.20 -6.96
CA ALA A 14 15.42 1.29 -8.42
C ALA A 14 15.96 0.07 -9.15
N ARG A 15 17.20 -0.32 -8.82
CA ARG A 15 17.84 -1.48 -9.46
C ARG A 15 16.99 -2.72 -9.26
N GLU A 16 16.57 -2.99 -8.03
CA GLU A 16 15.73 -4.15 -7.76
C GLU A 16 14.34 -4.07 -8.43
N THR A 17 13.76 -2.88 -8.59
CA THR A 17 12.51 -2.69 -9.33
C THR A 17 12.68 -2.99 -10.82
N ILE A 18 13.82 -2.59 -11.41
CA ILE A 18 14.20 -2.90 -12.79
C ILE A 18 14.45 -4.41 -12.92
N ASP A 19 15.23 -5.00 -12.02
CA ASP A 19 15.55 -6.43 -12.00
C ASP A 19 14.29 -7.30 -11.84
N TYR A 20 13.26 -6.78 -11.17
CA TYR A 20 11.95 -7.42 -11.07
C TYR A 20 11.18 -7.48 -12.40
N GLY A 21 11.55 -6.64 -13.38
CA GLY A 21 10.85 -6.52 -14.66
C GLY A 21 9.88 -5.33 -14.74
N THR A 22 9.90 -4.42 -13.77
CA THR A 22 9.07 -3.20 -13.86
C THR A 22 9.62 -2.28 -14.92
N ASN A 23 8.76 -1.76 -15.80
CA ASN A 23 9.15 -0.81 -16.83
C ASN A 23 9.46 0.58 -16.23
N VAL A 24 10.71 0.78 -15.80
CA VAL A 24 11.18 2.08 -15.30
C VAL A 24 11.69 2.92 -16.45
N VAL A 25 11.03 4.05 -16.71
CA VAL A 25 11.32 4.93 -17.86
C VAL A 25 12.23 6.11 -17.52
N GLY A 26 12.56 6.32 -16.24
CA GLY A 26 13.44 7.41 -15.81
C GLY A 26 13.35 7.76 -14.33
N GLY A 27 14.13 8.78 -13.95
CA GLY A 27 14.19 9.32 -12.61
C GLY A 27 14.17 10.85 -12.58
N VAL A 28 13.80 11.42 -11.45
CA VAL A 28 13.80 12.87 -11.23
C VAL A 28 14.79 13.16 -10.12
N SER A 29 15.75 14.06 -10.35
CA SER A 29 16.64 14.55 -9.31
C SER A 29 16.93 16.03 -9.59
N PRO A 30 16.42 16.96 -8.77
CA PRO A 30 16.62 18.38 -8.97
C PRO A 30 18.10 18.73 -9.16
N GLY A 31 18.40 19.47 -10.23
CA GLY A 31 19.76 19.88 -10.59
C GLY A 31 20.59 18.82 -11.32
N LYS A 32 20.02 17.64 -11.64
CA LYS A 32 20.71 16.58 -12.41
C LYS A 32 19.99 16.19 -13.71
N GLY A 33 19.06 17.01 -14.19
CA GLY A 33 18.40 16.78 -15.47
C GLY A 33 19.40 16.71 -16.63
N GLY A 34 19.14 15.80 -17.57
CA GLY A 34 20.01 15.56 -18.74
C GLY A 34 21.11 14.51 -18.50
N CYS A 35 21.34 14.10 -17.25
CA CYS A 35 22.23 12.98 -16.93
C CYS A 35 21.53 11.62 -17.12
N THR A 36 22.32 10.55 -17.03
CA THR A 36 21.82 9.17 -16.97
C THR A 36 22.13 8.53 -15.62
N HIS A 37 21.23 7.67 -15.13
CA HIS A 37 21.44 6.84 -13.95
C HIS A 37 20.82 5.46 -14.16
N LEU A 38 21.53 4.39 -13.84
CA LEU A 38 21.11 3.01 -14.16
C LEU A 38 20.74 2.80 -15.64
N GLY A 39 21.40 3.52 -16.55
CA GLY A 39 21.11 3.49 -17.99
C GLY A 39 19.82 4.21 -18.40
N LEU A 40 19.15 4.91 -17.49
CA LEU A 40 17.88 5.61 -17.72
C LEU A 40 18.05 7.14 -17.61
N PRO A 41 17.20 7.93 -18.29
CA PRO A 41 17.28 9.38 -18.23
C PRO A 41 16.91 9.92 -16.84
N VAL A 42 17.64 10.95 -16.42
CA VAL A 42 17.33 11.75 -15.23
C VAL A 42 16.79 13.11 -15.67
N PHE A 43 15.69 13.51 -15.06
CA PHE A 43 15.00 14.78 -15.28
C PHE A 43 15.16 15.70 -14.06
N SER A 44 15.05 17.01 -14.27
CA SER A 44 15.13 17.97 -13.17
C SER A 44 13.82 18.09 -12.39
N THR A 45 12.68 17.87 -13.06
CA THR A 45 11.33 17.98 -12.48
C THR A 45 10.46 16.80 -12.88
N VAL A 46 9.41 16.54 -12.09
CA VAL A 46 8.40 15.53 -12.43
C VAL A 46 7.62 15.92 -13.67
N LYS A 47 7.38 17.22 -13.86
CA LYS A 47 6.72 17.73 -15.08
C LYS A 47 7.51 17.40 -16.35
N GLU A 48 8.82 17.61 -16.33
CA GLU A 48 9.69 17.25 -17.46
C GLU A 48 9.64 15.74 -17.74
N ALA A 49 9.67 14.90 -16.69
CA ALA A 49 9.55 13.46 -16.82
C ALA A 49 8.18 13.05 -17.42
N MET A 50 7.09 13.68 -16.97
CA MET A 50 5.74 13.46 -17.50
C MET A 50 5.64 13.80 -18.99
N ASP A 51 6.16 14.96 -19.39
CA ASP A 51 6.08 15.43 -20.78
C ASP A 51 6.91 14.54 -21.74
N LYS A 52 8.05 14.02 -21.27
CA LYS A 52 8.96 13.22 -22.11
C LYS A 52 8.68 11.72 -22.11
N THR A 53 8.15 11.17 -21.02
CA THR A 53 8.04 9.71 -20.85
C THR A 53 6.64 9.22 -20.51
N GLN A 54 5.71 10.13 -20.18
CA GLN A 54 4.31 9.83 -19.85
C GLN A 54 4.16 8.61 -18.90
N PRO A 55 4.86 8.58 -17.76
CA PRO A 55 4.81 7.45 -16.85
C PRO A 55 3.42 7.33 -16.21
N HIS A 56 2.94 6.10 -16.10
CA HIS A 56 1.69 5.81 -15.38
C HIS A 56 1.84 5.91 -13.85
N ALA A 57 3.08 5.86 -13.35
CA ALA A 57 3.33 5.91 -11.92
C ALA A 57 4.68 6.54 -11.54
N SER A 58 4.75 7.09 -10.32
CA SER A 58 5.96 7.57 -9.67
C SER A 58 6.14 6.92 -8.30
N ALA A 59 7.30 6.30 -8.07
CA ALA A 59 7.72 5.87 -6.73
C ALA A 59 8.64 6.93 -6.09
N VAL A 60 8.26 7.38 -4.89
CA VAL A 60 8.92 8.45 -4.14
C VAL A 60 9.80 7.83 -3.05
N PHE A 61 11.11 7.80 -3.29
CA PHE A 61 12.16 7.33 -2.37
C PHE A 61 12.92 8.50 -1.71
N VAL A 62 12.21 9.60 -1.50
CA VAL A 62 12.75 10.86 -1.01
C VAL A 62 12.71 10.87 0.53
N PRO A 63 13.73 11.40 1.23
CA PRO A 63 13.71 11.55 2.69
C PRO A 63 12.47 12.32 3.19
N ALA A 64 12.05 12.03 4.42
CA ALA A 64 10.84 12.55 5.03
C ALA A 64 10.65 14.07 4.88
N GLU A 65 11.72 14.83 5.13
CA GLU A 65 11.77 16.30 5.06
C GLU A 65 11.47 16.89 3.67
N PHE A 66 11.62 16.10 2.60
CA PHE A 66 11.37 16.53 1.23
C PHE A 66 10.26 15.74 0.54
N ALA A 67 9.77 14.66 1.16
CA ALA A 67 8.87 13.71 0.53
C ALA A 67 7.51 14.35 0.19
N ALA A 68 6.97 15.19 1.08
CA ALA A 68 5.73 15.90 0.79
C ALA A 68 5.84 16.78 -0.45
N ARG A 69 6.96 17.51 -0.62
CA ARG A 69 7.18 18.33 -1.82
C ARG A 69 7.24 17.47 -3.09
N ALA A 70 7.92 16.33 -3.05
CA ALA A 70 7.98 15.41 -4.19
C ALA A 70 6.61 14.81 -4.54
N ILE A 71 5.78 14.53 -3.54
CA ILE A 71 4.39 14.09 -3.74
C ILE A 71 3.56 15.21 -4.38
N MET A 72 3.61 16.42 -3.84
CA MET A 72 2.88 17.58 -4.39
C MET A 72 3.30 17.88 -5.83
N GLU A 73 4.60 17.85 -6.14
CA GLU A 73 5.11 18.01 -7.50
C GLU A 73 4.57 16.92 -8.46
N SER A 74 4.41 15.69 -7.97
CA SER A 74 3.82 14.61 -8.75
C SER A 74 2.31 14.79 -8.99
N ILE A 75 1.59 15.34 -8.01
CA ILE A 75 0.17 15.68 -8.14
C ILE A 75 -0.02 16.82 -9.16
N GLU A 76 0.80 17.87 -9.08
CA GLU A 76 0.77 19.02 -10.01
C GLU A 76 1.09 18.59 -11.45
N ALA A 77 2.00 17.63 -11.62
CA ALA A 77 2.32 17.05 -12.92
C ALA A 77 1.29 16.00 -13.39
N GLU A 78 0.26 15.73 -12.59
CA GLU A 78 -0.84 14.80 -12.88
C GLU A 78 -0.37 13.36 -13.15
N VAL A 79 0.64 12.89 -12.41
CA VAL A 79 1.09 11.49 -12.46
C VAL A 79 -0.05 10.59 -11.98
N PRO A 80 -0.55 9.62 -12.76
CA PRO A 80 -1.76 8.88 -12.40
C PRO A 80 -1.69 8.16 -11.04
N LEU A 81 -0.52 7.59 -10.72
CA LEU A 81 -0.28 6.90 -9.46
C LEU A 81 1.04 7.34 -8.82
N VAL A 82 0.98 7.73 -7.55
CA VAL A 82 2.15 8.07 -6.74
C VAL A 82 2.24 7.09 -5.58
N VAL A 83 3.40 6.48 -5.37
CA VAL A 83 3.66 5.58 -4.24
C VAL A 83 4.78 6.17 -3.41
N SER A 84 4.49 6.53 -2.16
CA SER A 84 5.48 7.10 -1.24
C SER A 84 5.84 6.12 -0.15
N VAL A 85 7.13 5.83 -0.01
CA VAL A 85 7.65 4.93 1.03
C VAL A 85 8.22 5.69 2.23
N ALA A 86 8.27 7.01 2.16
CA ALA A 86 8.87 7.84 3.19
C ALA A 86 8.05 7.73 4.49
N GLU A 87 8.73 7.38 5.57
CA GLU A 87 8.22 7.42 6.94
C GLU A 87 8.56 8.78 7.57
N HIS A 88 7.83 9.18 8.61
CA HIS A 88 8.08 10.39 9.41
C HIS A 88 7.85 11.73 8.66
N ILE A 89 7.00 11.74 7.63
CA ILE A 89 6.57 13.01 7.02
C ILE A 89 5.77 13.80 8.07
N PRO A 90 6.07 15.09 8.30
CA PRO A 90 5.29 15.90 9.23
C PRO A 90 3.80 15.92 8.88
N VAL A 91 2.93 15.74 9.88
CA VAL A 91 1.46 15.71 9.67
C VAL A 91 0.95 16.97 8.98
N HIS A 92 1.52 18.14 9.30
CA HIS A 92 1.16 19.40 8.63
C HIS A 92 1.42 19.37 7.12
N ASP A 93 2.47 18.69 6.68
CA ASP A 93 2.77 18.54 5.25
C ASP A 93 1.82 17.53 4.60
N LEU A 94 1.46 16.45 5.31
CA LEU A 94 0.42 15.52 4.84
C LEU A 94 -0.94 16.19 4.71
N MET A 95 -1.30 17.11 5.59
CA MET A 95 -2.54 17.89 5.45
C MET A 95 -2.57 18.70 4.14
N ARG A 96 -1.44 19.29 3.74
CA ARG A 96 -1.31 20.01 2.45
C ARG A 96 -1.45 19.05 1.26
N VAL A 97 -0.79 17.89 1.31
CA VAL A 97 -0.92 16.84 0.29
C VAL A 97 -2.38 16.39 0.16
N HIS A 98 -3.07 16.14 1.27
CA HIS A 98 -4.49 15.75 1.28
C HIS A 98 -5.40 16.85 0.73
N GLU A 99 -5.11 18.12 0.98
CA GLU A 99 -5.86 19.23 0.36
C GLU A 99 -5.76 19.18 -1.16
N MET A 100 -4.56 19.00 -1.71
CA MET A 100 -4.37 18.85 -3.16
C MET A 100 -5.05 17.61 -3.71
N LEU A 101 -4.97 16.47 -3.03
CA LEU A 101 -5.63 15.25 -3.49
C LEU A 101 -7.15 15.42 -3.58
N ARG A 102 -7.77 16.19 -2.69
CA ARG A 102 -9.22 16.44 -2.67
C ARG A 102 -9.72 17.34 -3.79
N THR A 103 -8.85 18.15 -4.41
CA THR A 103 -9.24 19.11 -5.46
C THR A 103 -9.10 18.57 -6.87
N GLN A 104 -8.71 17.30 -7.03
CA GLN A 104 -8.40 16.68 -8.33
C GLN A 104 -8.78 15.18 -8.34
N GLN A 105 -8.76 14.55 -9.52
CA GLN A 105 -9.06 13.12 -9.69
C GLN A 105 -8.05 12.37 -10.57
N LYS A 106 -6.98 13.04 -11.00
CA LYS A 106 -5.99 12.50 -11.94
C LYS A 106 -4.93 11.64 -11.26
N THR A 107 -4.54 12.02 -10.04
CA THR A 107 -3.50 11.38 -9.24
C THR A 107 -4.09 10.61 -8.06
N ARG A 108 -3.67 9.37 -7.88
CA ARG A 108 -3.87 8.58 -6.65
C ARG A 108 -2.55 8.47 -5.88
N LEU A 109 -2.58 8.66 -4.56
CA LEU A 109 -1.44 8.42 -3.67
C LEU A 109 -1.60 7.12 -2.88
N VAL A 110 -0.62 6.22 -2.92
CA VAL A 110 -0.47 5.10 -1.96
C VAL A 110 0.66 5.42 -0.99
N GLY A 111 0.44 5.14 0.29
CA GLY A 111 1.27 5.62 1.38
C GLY A 111 0.84 7.02 1.86
N PRO A 112 1.73 7.81 2.50
CA PRO A 112 3.14 7.53 2.78
C PRO A 112 3.32 6.43 3.84
N ASN A 113 4.56 6.24 4.32
CA ASN A 113 4.90 5.23 5.33
C ASN A 113 4.39 3.84 4.97
N CYS A 114 4.64 3.44 3.72
CA CYS A 114 4.21 2.15 3.19
C CYS A 114 5.36 1.45 2.48
N PRO A 115 5.36 0.11 2.39
CA PRO A 115 6.31 -0.60 1.55
C PRO A 115 5.96 -0.50 0.06
N GLY A 116 4.77 0.00 -0.30
CA GLY A 116 4.31 0.23 -1.67
C GLY A 116 3.28 -0.78 -2.17
N ILE A 117 3.22 -0.94 -3.50
CA ILE A 117 2.33 -1.89 -4.17
C ILE A 117 3.10 -2.84 -5.09
N ILE A 118 2.55 -4.04 -5.28
CA ILE A 118 3.13 -5.03 -6.18
C ILE A 118 2.03 -5.89 -6.80
N ALA A 119 2.05 -5.95 -8.13
CA ALA A 119 1.35 -6.93 -8.94
C ALA A 119 2.37 -8.00 -9.33
N PRO A 120 2.31 -9.21 -8.75
CA PRO A 120 3.37 -10.19 -8.93
C PRO A 120 3.63 -10.53 -10.40
N GLU A 121 4.92 -10.63 -10.76
CA GLU A 121 5.42 -10.93 -12.11
C GLU A 121 5.02 -9.87 -13.16
N GLN A 122 4.60 -8.68 -12.72
CA GLN A 122 4.16 -7.59 -13.59
C GLN A 122 4.80 -6.26 -13.23
N CYS A 123 4.62 -5.79 -11.99
CA CYS A 123 5.04 -4.47 -11.58
C CYS A 123 5.28 -4.40 -10.07
N ARG A 124 6.38 -3.78 -9.66
CA ARG A 124 6.75 -3.52 -8.28
C ARG A 124 7.08 -2.05 -8.08
N LEU A 125 6.28 -1.36 -7.27
CA LEU A 125 6.52 0.02 -6.87
C LEU A 125 6.66 0.08 -5.36
N GLY A 126 7.89 0.08 -4.85
CA GLY A 126 8.13 0.09 -3.41
C GLY A 126 9.43 -0.56 -2.97
N ILE A 127 9.45 -1.00 -1.72
CA ILE A 127 10.61 -1.59 -1.03
C ILE A 127 10.36 -3.04 -0.55
N MET A 128 9.23 -3.64 -0.90
CA MET A 128 8.92 -5.02 -0.46
C MET A 128 9.91 -6.05 -1.04
N PRO A 129 10.33 -7.07 -0.29
CA PRO A 129 11.16 -8.14 -0.82
C PRO A 129 10.34 -9.00 -1.81
N PHE A 130 10.78 -9.16 -3.05
CA PHE A 130 9.89 -9.66 -4.11
C PHE A 130 10.02 -11.15 -4.45
N LYS A 131 11.06 -11.84 -3.99
CA LYS A 131 11.33 -13.25 -4.37
C LYS A 131 10.26 -14.25 -3.95
N GLN A 132 9.49 -13.91 -2.93
CA GLN A 132 8.41 -14.73 -2.36
C GLN A 132 7.04 -14.47 -3.00
N TYR A 133 6.93 -13.41 -3.80
CA TYR A 133 5.70 -13.07 -4.50
C TYR A 133 5.57 -13.95 -5.74
N GLN A 134 4.39 -14.49 -5.94
CA GLN A 134 4.05 -15.36 -7.08
C GLN A 134 2.71 -14.91 -7.61
N ARG A 135 2.54 -14.84 -8.93
CA ARG A 135 1.23 -14.48 -9.49
C ARG A 135 0.20 -15.53 -9.09
N GLY A 136 -0.96 -15.06 -8.66
CA GLY A 136 -2.03 -15.93 -8.20
C GLY A 136 -3.31 -15.16 -7.93
N SER A 137 -4.17 -15.70 -7.07
CA SER A 137 -5.57 -15.28 -6.99
C SER A 137 -5.95 -14.55 -5.70
N VAL A 138 -4.99 -14.23 -4.82
CA VAL A 138 -5.27 -13.58 -3.53
C VAL A 138 -4.87 -12.11 -3.55
N GLY A 139 -5.85 -11.22 -3.36
CA GLY A 139 -5.62 -9.80 -3.14
C GLY A 139 -5.30 -9.51 -1.68
N ILE A 140 -4.35 -8.63 -1.41
CA ILE A 140 -3.94 -8.29 -0.04
C ILE A 140 -3.96 -6.78 0.16
N VAL A 141 -4.68 -6.31 1.17
CA VAL A 141 -4.61 -4.93 1.67
C VAL A 141 -4.05 -4.92 3.09
N SER A 142 -3.05 -4.06 3.35
CA SER A 142 -2.39 -4.04 4.66
C SER A 142 -1.93 -2.65 5.07
N LYS A 143 -2.11 -2.31 6.36
CA LYS A 143 -1.42 -1.15 6.98
C LYS A 143 0.05 -1.45 7.31
N SER A 144 0.41 -2.73 7.45
CA SER A 144 1.75 -3.17 7.86
C SER A 144 2.48 -3.90 6.74
N GLY A 145 3.71 -3.45 6.46
CA GLY A 145 4.56 -4.11 5.48
C GLY A 145 4.97 -5.52 5.90
N THR A 146 5.50 -5.68 7.11
CA THR A 146 5.94 -7.01 7.59
C THR A 146 4.81 -8.02 7.65
N LEU A 147 3.62 -7.64 8.15
CA LEU A 147 2.46 -8.53 8.14
C LEU A 147 1.96 -8.83 6.72
N SER A 148 2.11 -7.90 5.77
CA SER A 148 1.82 -8.19 4.36
C SER A 148 2.79 -9.24 3.80
N TYR A 149 4.05 -9.22 4.20
CA TYR A 149 5.06 -10.20 3.76
C TYR A 149 4.77 -11.59 4.32
N GLU A 150 4.32 -11.67 5.57
CA GLU A 150 3.87 -12.93 6.18
C GLU A 150 2.65 -13.50 5.46
N ALA A 151 1.67 -12.66 5.11
CA ALA A 151 0.50 -13.10 4.34
C ALA A 151 0.86 -13.56 2.92
N VAL A 152 1.80 -12.87 2.27
CA VAL A 152 2.38 -13.30 0.98
C VAL A 152 3.06 -14.65 1.14
N GLY A 153 3.93 -14.82 2.13
CA GLY A 153 4.60 -16.10 2.40
C GLY A 153 3.61 -17.23 2.64
N ALA A 154 2.58 -16.99 3.46
CA ALA A 154 1.55 -17.98 3.75
C ALA A 154 0.74 -18.38 2.51
N THR A 155 0.34 -17.42 1.67
CA THR A 155 -0.45 -17.68 0.46
C THR A 155 0.37 -18.31 -0.66
N SER A 156 1.63 -17.90 -0.85
CA SER A 156 2.56 -18.57 -1.77
C SER A 156 2.84 -20.00 -1.34
N ALA A 157 3.08 -20.26 -0.05
CA ALA A 157 3.32 -21.61 0.46
C ALA A 157 2.09 -22.53 0.30
N ALA A 158 0.88 -21.97 0.31
CA ALA A 158 -0.36 -22.72 0.06
C ALA A 158 -0.62 -22.98 -1.45
N GLY A 159 0.22 -22.43 -2.34
CA GLY A 159 0.07 -22.52 -3.79
C GLY A 159 -1.02 -21.61 -4.37
N LEU A 160 -1.41 -20.55 -3.65
CA LEU A 160 -2.45 -19.61 -4.09
C LEU A 160 -1.89 -18.39 -4.83
N GLY A 161 -0.66 -17.98 -4.51
CA GLY A 161 -0.05 -16.74 -4.99
C GLY A 161 -0.86 -15.49 -4.65
N GLN A 162 -0.51 -14.35 -5.26
CA GLN A 162 -1.18 -13.07 -5.05
C GLN A 162 -1.54 -12.41 -6.39
N SER A 163 -2.71 -11.79 -6.46
CA SER A 163 -3.15 -11.00 -7.62
C SER A 163 -2.58 -9.59 -7.55
N LEU A 164 -2.84 -8.91 -6.43
CA LEU A 164 -2.38 -7.56 -6.14
C LEU A 164 -2.20 -7.36 -4.64
N VAL A 165 -1.05 -6.82 -4.24
CA VAL A 165 -0.76 -6.46 -2.84
C VAL A 165 -0.63 -4.95 -2.73
N ILE A 166 -1.54 -4.35 -1.95
CA ILE A 166 -1.61 -2.91 -1.68
C ILE A 166 -1.32 -2.69 -0.20
N ALA A 167 -0.09 -2.29 0.12
CA ALA A 167 0.21 -1.83 1.45
C ALA A 167 -0.07 -0.33 1.55
N ILE A 168 -1.12 0.06 2.26
CA ILE A 168 -1.61 1.44 2.32
C ILE A 168 -0.77 2.34 3.25
N GLY A 169 -0.04 1.73 4.18
CA GLY A 169 0.89 2.40 5.09
C GLY A 169 0.39 2.54 6.52
N GLY A 170 1.33 2.88 7.41
CA GLY A 170 1.14 3.00 8.85
C GLY A 170 0.86 4.42 9.36
N ASP A 171 0.82 5.42 8.48
CA ASP A 171 0.50 6.79 8.88
C ASP A 171 -0.99 6.97 9.18
N SER A 172 -1.31 7.98 9.99
CA SER A 172 -2.70 8.30 10.36
C SER A 172 -3.52 8.91 9.22
N MET A 173 -2.87 9.40 8.16
CA MET A 173 -3.47 10.04 7.00
C MET A 173 -2.94 9.44 5.68
N PRO A 174 -3.25 8.17 5.36
CA PRO A 174 -2.82 7.57 4.10
C PRO A 174 -3.58 8.18 2.91
N GLY A 175 -2.93 8.30 1.75
CA GLY A 175 -3.57 8.76 0.51
C GLY A 175 -4.51 7.73 -0.14
N THR A 176 -4.39 6.47 0.26
CA THR A 176 -5.27 5.37 -0.11
C THR A 176 -5.79 4.73 1.17
N SER A 177 -7.10 4.73 1.35
CA SER A 177 -7.76 4.09 2.48
C SER A 177 -7.89 2.57 2.29
N MET A 178 -8.23 1.85 3.35
CA MET A 178 -8.55 0.43 3.26
C MET A 178 -9.80 0.21 2.38
N VAL A 179 -10.74 1.16 2.40
CA VAL A 179 -11.95 1.18 1.55
C VAL A 179 -11.58 1.33 0.07
N ASP A 180 -10.66 2.24 -0.26
CA ASP A 180 -10.18 2.44 -1.64
C ASP A 180 -9.55 1.15 -2.19
N ALA A 181 -8.64 0.55 -1.43
CA ALA A 181 -7.93 -0.67 -1.83
C ALA A 181 -8.88 -1.87 -1.96
N LEU A 182 -9.80 -2.06 -1.01
CA LEU A 182 -10.83 -3.10 -1.11
C LEU A 182 -11.72 -2.93 -2.34
N SER A 183 -12.08 -1.68 -2.66
CA SER A 183 -12.90 -1.38 -3.84
C SER A 183 -12.19 -1.76 -5.14
N VAL A 184 -10.86 -1.70 -5.20
CA VAL A 184 -10.09 -2.23 -6.34
C VAL A 184 -10.17 -3.76 -6.35
N LEU A 185 -9.87 -4.42 -5.23
CA LEU A 185 -9.85 -5.88 -5.14
C LEU A 185 -11.22 -6.55 -5.37
N PHE A 186 -12.33 -5.88 -5.03
CA PHE A 186 -13.66 -6.39 -5.34
C PHE A 186 -13.96 -6.44 -6.84
N ARG A 187 -13.38 -5.49 -7.61
CA ARG A 187 -13.59 -5.36 -9.05
C ARG A 187 -12.56 -6.11 -9.89
N ASP A 188 -11.41 -6.41 -9.32
CA ASP A 188 -10.34 -7.14 -10.01
C ASP A 188 -10.74 -8.59 -10.30
N GLU A 189 -10.75 -9.00 -11.57
CA GLU A 189 -11.17 -10.34 -11.99
C GLU A 189 -10.17 -11.44 -11.61
N GLU A 190 -8.87 -11.11 -11.47
CA GLU A 190 -7.84 -12.06 -11.03
C GLU A 190 -7.91 -12.36 -9.53
N THR A 191 -8.48 -11.44 -8.74
CA THR A 191 -8.67 -11.64 -7.32
C THR A 191 -9.88 -12.54 -7.06
N GLU A 192 -9.63 -13.75 -6.56
CA GLU A 192 -10.67 -14.68 -6.10
C GLU A 192 -10.89 -14.61 -4.58
N GLY A 193 -9.85 -14.31 -3.80
CA GLY A 193 -9.92 -14.19 -2.34
C GLY A 193 -9.17 -12.96 -1.83
N ILE A 194 -9.56 -12.42 -0.69
CA ILE A 194 -8.99 -11.16 -0.17
C ILE A 194 -8.49 -11.34 1.27
N ILE A 195 -7.32 -10.79 1.56
CA ILE A 195 -6.78 -10.67 2.92
C ILE A 195 -6.73 -9.19 3.31
N VAL A 196 -7.29 -8.88 4.48
CA VAL A 196 -7.32 -7.54 5.09
C VAL A 196 -6.49 -7.55 6.37
N ILE A 197 -5.47 -6.72 6.43
CA ILE A 197 -4.59 -6.59 7.60
C ILE A 197 -4.66 -5.17 8.15
N GLY A 198 -5.34 -5.05 9.27
CA GLY A 198 -5.46 -3.81 10.05
C GLY A 198 -4.59 -3.82 11.31
N GLU A 199 -4.71 -2.75 12.07
CA GLU A 199 -4.04 -2.54 13.35
C GLU A 199 -4.84 -1.58 14.25
N ILE A 200 -4.37 -1.34 15.47
CA ILE A 200 -4.94 -0.31 16.35
C ILE A 200 -4.86 1.10 15.74
N GLY A 201 -5.68 2.01 16.27
CA GLY A 201 -5.70 3.43 15.89
C GLY A 201 -6.57 3.74 14.67
N GLY A 202 -7.35 4.81 14.75
CA GLY A 202 -8.31 5.20 13.72
C GLY A 202 -9.43 4.19 13.47
N ASN A 203 -10.21 4.43 12.41
CA ASN A 203 -11.47 3.72 12.12
C ASN A 203 -11.49 3.02 10.76
N GLU A 204 -10.34 2.85 10.11
CA GLU A 204 -10.24 2.27 8.76
C GLU A 204 -10.84 0.86 8.68
N GLU A 205 -10.61 0.03 9.69
CA GLU A 205 -11.15 -1.33 9.77
C GLU A 205 -12.67 -1.35 9.95
N LEU A 206 -13.23 -0.35 10.65
CA LEU A 206 -14.68 -0.22 10.81
C LEU A 206 -15.34 0.16 9.48
N ARG A 207 -14.75 1.12 8.76
CA ARG A 207 -15.20 1.51 7.42
C ARG A 207 -15.06 0.37 6.42
N ALA A 208 -13.97 -0.40 6.52
CA ALA A 208 -13.79 -1.62 5.73
C ALA A 208 -14.88 -2.65 6.03
N ALA A 209 -15.24 -2.84 7.30
CA ALA A 209 -16.35 -3.72 7.69
C ALA A 209 -17.69 -3.26 7.08
N GLU A 210 -17.99 -1.95 7.12
CA GLU A 210 -19.18 -1.39 6.47
C GLU A 210 -19.20 -1.67 4.96
N LEU A 211 -18.07 -1.42 4.28
CA LEU A 211 -17.94 -1.67 2.84
C LEU A 211 -18.07 -3.16 2.50
N ILE A 212 -17.43 -4.04 3.28
CA ILE A 212 -17.54 -5.50 3.10
C ILE A 212 -18.99 -5.95 3.25
N GLY A 213 -19.69 -5.47 4.28
CA GLY A 213 -21.11 -5.77 4.47
C GLY A 213 -21.97 -5.30 3.30
N ALA A 214 -21.72 -4.09 2.79
CA ALA A 214 -22.40 -3.57 1.62
C ALA A 214 -22.12 -4.40 0.36
N TYR A 215 -20.86 -4.73 0.08
CA TYR A 215 -20.43 -5.56 -1.03
C TYR A 215 -21.13 -6.93 -1.02
N ARG A 216 -21.17 -7.60 0.14
CA ARG A 216 -21.78 -8.92 0.28
C ARG A 216 -23.30 -8.92 0.11
N ARG A 217 -23.99 -7.83 0.47
CA ARG A 217 -25.45 -7.71 0.27
C ARG A 217 -25.84 -7.65 -1.21
N VAL A 218 -25.00 -7.05 -2.05
CA VAL A 218 -25.31 -6.81 -3.47
C VAL A 218 -24.62 -7.79 -4.42
N THR A 219 -23.70 -8.62 -3.92
CA THR A 219 -22.92 -9.55 -4.74
C THR A 219 -23.39 -10.99 -4.50
N PRO A 220 -23.96 -11.69 -5.49
CA PRO A 220 -24.50 -13.05 -5.32
C PRO A 220 -23.47 -14.09 -4.86
N LYS A 221 -22.20 -13.93 -5.25
CA LYS A 221 -21.07 -14.78 -4.86
C LYS A 221 -19.90 -13.91 -4.43
N PRO A 222 -19.94 -13.34 -3.21
CA PRO A 222 -18.88 -12.45 -2.76
C PRO A 222 -17.60 -13.24 -2.54
N LYS A 223 -16.46 -12.65 -2.94
CA LYS A 223 -15.13 -13.22 -2.71
C LYS A 223 -14.92 -13.50 -1.20
N PRO A 224 -14.34 -14.65 -0.80
CA PRO A 224 -13.98 -14.88 0.59
C PRO A 224 -12.98 -13.84 1.08
N ILE A 225 -13.17 -13.39 2.33
CA ILE A 225 -12.33 -12.38 2.96
C ILE A 225 -11.80 -12.91 4.28
N ILE A 226 -10.49 -12.86 4.46
CA ILE A 226 -9.81 -13.09 5.74
C ILE A 226 -9.37 -11.75 6.32
N ALA A 227 -9.51 -11.60 7.64
CA ALA A 227 -9.09 -10.40 8.35
C ALA A 227 -8.13 -10.73 9.51
N LEU A 228 -7.16 -9.85 9.73
CA LEU A 228 -6.35 -9.81 10.94
C LEU A 228 -6.22 -8.37 11.42
N VAL A 229 -6.36 -8.15 12.72
CA VAL A 229 -6.15 -6.83 13.34
C VAL A 229 -5.07 -6.95 14.40
N ALA A 230 -3.94 -6.29 14.15
CA ALA A 230 -2.80 -6.28 15.06
C ALA A 230 -3.02 -5.35 16.27
N GLY A 231 -2.27 -5.58 17.36
CA GLY A 231 -2.26 -4.72 18.54
C GLY A 231 -3.28 -5.08 19.63
N GLN A 232 -3.72 -6.34 19.70
CA GLN A 232 -4.64 -6.82 20.76
C GLN A 232 -4.12 -6.57 22.19
N THR A 233 -2.80 -6.60 22.37
CA THR A 233 -2.12 -6.39 23.66
C THR A 233 -1.46 -5.02 23.77
N ALA A 234 -1.74 -4.09 22.85
CA ALA A 234 -1.11 -2.79 22.84
C ALA A 234 -1.58 -1.93 24.03
N PRO A 235 -0.67 -1.27 24.77
CA PRO A 235 -1.04 -0.38 25.84
C PRO A 235 -1.71 0.89 25.29
N ARG A 236 -2.64 1.46 26.07
CA ARG A 236 -3.30 2.74 25.74
C ARG A 236 -2.29 3.90 25.76
N GLU A 237 -2.60 4.93 24.98
CA GLU A 237 -1.87 6.20 24.87
C GLU A 237 -0.40 6.10 24.42
N ARG A 238 0.03 4.91 23.95
CA ARG A 238 1.36 4.66 23.40
C ARG A 238 1.30 4.45 21.88
N THR A 239 2.25 5.05 21.17
CA THR A 239 2.47 4.80 19.74
C THR A 239 3.29 3.53 19.55
N MET A 240 2.81 2.61 18.71
CA MET A 240 3.42 1.30 18.46
C MET A 240 4.20 1.29 17.14
N GLY A 241 5.29 2.04 17.07
CA GLY A 241 6.12 2.17 15.86
C GLY A 241 5.45 3.07 14.81
N HIS A 242 4.46 2.54 14.08
CA HIS A 242 3.69 3.31 13.11
C HIS A 242 3.03 4.53 13.76
N ALA A 243 3.09 5.68 13.08
CA ALA A 243 2.49 6.93 13.57
C ALA A 243 0.97 6.82 13.80
N GLY A 244 0.27 6.03 12.98
CA GLY A 244 -1.15 5.74 13.10
C GLY A 244 -1.51 4.66 14.12
N ALA A 245 -0.53 3.87 14.60
CA ALA A 245 -0.76 2.79 15.55
C ALA A 245 -0.73 3.28 17.00
N ARG A 246 -1.68 4.16 17.34
CA ARG A 246 -1.87 4.70 18.69
C ARG A 246 -3.30 4.44 19.15
N LEU A 247 -3.47 3.77 20.28
CA LEU A 247 -4.77 3.52 20.88
C LEU A 247 -5.10 4.62 21.88
N THR A 248 -5.96 5.56 21.51
CA THR A 248 -6.44 6.62 22.42
C THR A 248 -7.63 6.16 23.25
N ALA A 249 -7.98 6.92 24.29
CA ALA A 249 -9.18 6.67 25.09
C ALA A 249 -10.49 6.61 24.28
N ARG A 250 -10.55 7.29 23.12
CA ARG A 250 -11.73 7.36 22.26
C ARG A 250 -11.74 6.31 21.14
N ASP A 251 -10.61 5.63 20.93
CA ASP A 251 -10.49 4.66 19.86
C ASP A 251 -11.11 3.31 20.25
N VAL A 252 -11.65 2.64 19.23
CA VAL A 252 -12.07 1.24 19.33
C VAL A 252 -10.85 0.33 19.46
N THR A 253 -11.01 -0.75 20.22
CA THR A 253 -9.93 -1.72 20.43
C THR A 253 -9.67 -2.56 19.18
N ALA A 254 -8.52 -3.21 19.10
CA ALA A 254 -8.25 -4.19 18.03
C ALA A 254 -9.30 -5.31 18.01
N THR A 255 -9.79 -5.73 19.19
CA THR A 255 -10.87 -6.71 19.34
C THR A 255 -12.17 -6.19 18.74
N ASP A 256 -12.57 -4.96 19.04
CA ASP A 256 -13.80 -4.37 18.49
C ASP A 256 -13.76 -4.26 16.96
N LYS A 257 -12.60 -3.87 16.41
CA LYS A 257 -12.35 -3.82 14.97
C LYS A 257 -12.43 -5.20 14.33
N ALA A 258 -11.80 -6.20 14.94
CA ALA A 258 -11.89 -7.59 14.49
C ALA A 258 -13.33 -8.10 14.52
N ASP A 259 -14.07 -7.80 15.59
CA ASP A 259 -15.48 -8.18 15.72
C ASP A 259 -16.37 -7.50 14.68
N ALA A 260 -16.10 -6.24 14.34
CA ALA A 260 -16.79 -5.54 13.25
C ALA A 260 -16.55 -6.23 11.90
N LEU A 261 -15.30 -6.56 11.57
CA LEU A 261 -14.96 -7.31 10.35
C LEU A 261 -15.61 -8.71 10.34
N ARG A 262 -15.66 -9.39 11.49
CA ARG A 262 -16.34 -10.68 11.63
C ARG A 262 -17.84 -10.55 11.35
N ARG A 263 -18.51 -9.55 11.92
CA ARG A 263 -19.94 -9.26 11.67
C ARG A 263 -20.22 -8.91 10.22
N ALA A 264 -19.26 -8.27 9.54
CA ALA A 264 -19.35 -8.00 8.11
C ALA A 264 -19.19 -9.26 7.23
N GLY A 265 -18.80 -10.40 7.80
CA GLY A 265 -18.67 -11.68 7.10
C GLY A 265 -17.23 -12.02 6.70
N ALA A 266 -16.22 -11.32 7.23
CA ALA A 266 -14.83 -11.74 7.09
C ALA A 266 -14.49 -12.84 8.11
N VAL A 267 -13.62 -13.77 7.72
CA VAL A 267 -13.04 -14.77 8.63
C VAL A 267 -11.86 -14.14 9.35
N VAL A 268 -12.01 -13.86 10.64
CA VAL A 268 -10.94 -13.28 11.45
C VAL A 268 -9.98 -14.38 11.92
N VAL A 269 -8.69 -14.19 11.67
CA VAL A 269 -7.61 -15.09 12.11
C VAL A 269 -6.72 -14.42 13.16
N ALA A 270 -6.13 -15.24 14.03
CA ALA A 270 -5.27 -14.77 15.12
C ALA A 270 -3.80 -14.57 14.69
N HIS A 271 -3.36 -15.21 13.60
CA HIS A 271 -1.95 -15.22 13.18
C HIS A 271 -1.83 -15.19 11.65
N PRO A 272 -0.90 -14.43 11.06
CA PRO A 272 -0.79 -14.34 9.60
C PRO A 272 -0.40 -15.68 8.93
N GLY A 273 0.39 -16.51 9.60
CA GLY A 273 0.81 -17.82 9.09
C GLY A 273 -0.33 -18.81 8.76
N VAL A 274 -1.55 -18.61 9.30
CA VAL A 274 -2.71 -19.47 8.97
C VAL A 274 -3.55 -18.92 7.82
N MET A 275 -3.25 -17.72 7.30
CA MET A 275 -4.04 -17.08 6.25
C MET A 275 -4.04 -17.88 4.96
N GLY A 276 -2.89 -18.48 4.60
CA GLY A 276 -2.76 -19.26 3.37
C GLY A 276 -3.63 -20.52 3.36
N SER A 277 -3.48 -21.37 4.38
CA SER A 277 -4.29 -22.60 4.50
C SER A 277 -5.78 -22.29 4.66
N LYS A 278 -6.13 -21.23 5.43
CA LYS A 278 -7.53 -20.84 5.59
C LYS A 278 -8.12 -20.27 4.31
N MET A 279 -7.38 -19.50 3.53
CA MET A 279 -7.86 -18.99 2.24
C MET A 279 -8.06 -20.14 1.25
N LYS A 280 -7.14 -21.11 1.26
CA LYS A 280 -7.23 -22.31 0.41
C LYS A 280 -8.51 -23.11 0.69
N GLU A 281 -8.82 -23.33 1.97
CA GLU A 281 -10.09 -23.93 2.41
C GLU A 281 -11.32 -23.16 1.90
N LEU A 282 -11.32 -21.83 2.06
CA LEU A 282 -12.45 -20.98 1.64
C LEU A 282 -12.65 -20.94 0.12
N LEU A 283 -11.57 -21.10 -0.65
CA LEU A 283 -11.61 -21.19 -2.12
C LEU A 283 -11.93 -22.61 -2.62
N GLY A 284 -11.92 -23.63 -1.74
CA GLY A 284 -12.14 -25.02 -2.12
C GLY A 284 -11.02 -25.61 -2.99
N LYS A 285 -9.77 -25.18 -2.77
CA LYS A 285 -8.57 -25.62 -3.52
C LYS A 285 -7.65 -26.53 -2.70
#